data_AF-A0A7S2VEM1-F1
#
_entry.id   AF-A0A7S2VEM1-F1
#
_cell.length_a   1.000
_cell.length_b   1.000
_cell.length_c   1.000
_cell.angle_alpha   90.00
_cell.angle_beta   90.00
_cell.angle_gamma   90.00
#
_symmetry.space_group_name_H-M   'P 1'
#
loop_
_entity.id
_entity.type
_entity.pdbx_description
1 polymer ?
#
loop_
_entity_poly.entity_id
_entity_poly.type
_entity_poly.pdbx_seq_one_letter_code
_entity_poly.pdbx_strand_id
1 'polypeptide(L)'
;MAEAGATKAKETASANLQELQETVSRLSSHTGVEAVLILNRDGDIIAESTKAQENMSSTDAATMVSKLLKLATSYVQSLSAEDEVSFLQMRTENGRELYIAPHEGYVLALARR
;
A
#
# COMPACT_ATOMS: atom_id res chain seq x y z
N MET A 1 1.57 -34.67 -22.41
CA MET A 1 2.15 -33.34 -22.66
C MET A 1 1.24 -32.29 -22.04
N ALA A 2 1.47 -31.85 -20.80
CA ALA A 2 0.80 -30.68 -20.19
C ALA A 2 1.42 -30.34 -18.82
N GLU A 3 2.63 -29.77 -18.75
CA GLU A 3 3.22 -29.28 -17.48
C GLU A 3 3.97 -27.93 -17.58
N ALA A 4 3.79 -27.14 -18.64
CA ALA A 4 4.60 -25.93 -18.86
C ALA A 4 3.98 -24.59 -18.38
N GLY A 5 2.85 -24.61 -17.65
CA GLY A 5 2.08 -23.39 -17.34
C GLY A 5 2.31 -22.75 -15.96
N ALA A 6 2.80 -23.50 -14.97
CA ALA A 6 2.77 -23.06 -13.57
C ALA A 6 4.04 -22.32 -13.09
N THR A 7 5.14 -22.36 -13.85
CA THR A 7 6.44 -21.81 -13.43
C THR A 7 6.64 -20.33 -13.76
N LYS A 8 5.99 -19.80 -14.81
CA LYS A 8 6.18 -18.39 -15.24
C LYS A 8 5.53 -17.34 -14.33
N ALA A 9 4.43 -17.67 -13.66
CA ALA A 9 3.73 -16.74 -12.76
C ALA A 9 4.50 -16.52 -11.44
N LYS A 10 5.31 -17.50 -11.03
CA LYS A 10 6.05 -17.45 -9.77
C LYS A 10 7.40 -16.71 -9.90
N GLU A 11 8.04 -16.78 -11.06
CA GLU A 11 9.30 -16.05 -11.35
C GLU A 11 9.09 -14.53 -11.49
N THR A 12 7.97 -14.09 -12.06
CA THR A 12 7.67 -12.65 -12.22
C THR A 12 7.36 -11.97 -10.88
N ALA A 13 6.82 -12.71 -9.91
CA ALA A 13 6.56 -12.21 -8.56
C ALA A 13 7.86 -12.03 -7.73
N SER A 14 8.88 -12.85 -7.96
CA SER A 14 10.13 -12.80 -7.20
C SER A 14 11.06 -11.66 -7.62
N ALA A 15 11.10 -11.28 -8.90
CA ALA A 15 11.86 -10.11 -9.36
C ALA A 15 11.26 -8.80 -8.83
N ASN A 16 9.92 -8.68 -8.87
CA ASN A 16 9.20 -7.53 -8.33
C ASN A 16 9.36 -7.37 -6.81
N LEU A 17 9.49 -8.47 -6.04
CA LEU A 17 9.58 -8.38 -4.58
C LEU A 17 10.85 -7.64 -4.12
N GLN A 18 11.98 -7.85 -4.82
CA GLN A 18 13.23 -7.13 -4.53
C GLN A 18 13.14 -5.64 -4.88
N GLU A 19 12.51 -5.29 -6.00
CA GLU A 19 12.26 -3.89 -6.37
C GLU A 19 11.31 -3.19 -5.38
N LEU A 20 10.27 -3.89 -4.93
CA LEU A 20 9.36 -3.40 -3.90
C LEU A 20 10.08 -3.21 -2.56
N GLN A 21 10.91 -4.17 -2.13
CA GLN A 21 11.71 -4.04 -0.91
C GLN A 21 12.71 -2.88 -0.97
N GLU A 22 13.36 -2.68 -2.11
CA GLU A 22 14.27 -1.55 -2.31
C GLU A 22 13.51 -0.22 -2.27
N THR A 23 12.33 -0.17 -2.89
CA THR A 23 11.43 0.99 -2.83
C THR A 23 11.00 1.30 -1.39
N VAL A 24 10.60 0.28 -0.63
CA VAL A 24 10.28 0.41 0.80
C VAL A 24 11.49 0.93 1.59
N SER A 25 12.69 0.41 1.31
CA SER A 25 13.92 0.83 1.99
C SER A 25 14.27 2.30 1.68
N ARG A 26 14.11 2.73 0.42
CA ARG A 26 14.30 4.12 0.00
C ARG A 26 13.28 5.07 0.64
N LEU A 27 12.01 4.67 0.68
CA LEU A 27 10.94 5.46 1.31
C LEU A 27 11.11 5.55 2.82
N SER A 28 11.34 4.42 3.49
CA SER A 28 11.56 4.38 4.93
C SER A 28 12.79 5.20 5.34
N SER A 29 13.82 5.28 4.50
CA SER A 29 15.04 6.07 4.74
C SER A 29 14.84 7.59 4.75
N HIS A 30 13.69 8.09 4.29
CA HIS A 30 13.39 9.51 4.38
C HIS A 30 13.09 9.94 5.83
N THR A 31 13.56 11.13 6.20
CA THR A 31 13.35 11.70 7.53
C THR A 31 11.86 11.97 7.77
N GLY A 32 11.33 11.46 8.88
CA GLY A 32 9.93 11.61 9.27
C GLY A 32 9.01 10.47 8.82
N VAL A 33 9.50 9.48 8.05
CA VAL A 33 8.70 8.28 7.70
C VAL A 33 8.68 7.31 8.88
N GLU A 34 7.50 7.11 9.47
CA GLU A 34 7.28 6.20 10.60
C GLU A 34 6.98 4.77 10.12
N ALA A 35 6.19 4.62 9.05
CA ALA A 35 5.85 3.32 8.48
C ALA A 35 5.59 3.37 6.98
N VAL A 36 5.90 2.27 6.29
CA VAL A 36 5.59 2.02 4.88
C VAL A 36 4.94 0.65 4.77
N LEU A 37 3.78 0.57 4.12
CA LEU A 37 3.04 -0.66 3.88
C LEU A 37 2.72 -0.77 2.38
N ILE A 38 2.95 -1.95 1.82
CA ILE A 38 2.54 -2.30 0.46
C ILE A 38 1.54 -3.43 0.57
N LEU A 39 0.33 -3.15 0.09
CA LEU A 39 -0.80 -4.07 0.12
C LEU A 39 -1.12 -4.57 -1.28
N ASN A 40 -1.56 -5.81 -1.40
CA ASN A 40 -2.26 -6.27 -2.60
C ASN A 40 -3.67 -5.65 -2.67
N ARG A 41 -4.35 -5.74 -3.82
CA ARG A 41 -5.74 -5.30 -4.00
C ARG A 41 -6.73 -6.02 -3.07
N ASP A 42 -6.39 -7.22 -2.63
CA ASP A 42 -7.16 -8.03 -1.67
C ASP A 42 -7.00 -7.54 -0.22
N GLY A 43 -5.99 -6.71 0.06
CA GLY A 43 -5.68 -6.18 1.39
C GLY A 43 -4.57 -6.95 2.13
N ASP A 44 -3.98 -7.97 1.51
CA ASP A 44 -2.84 -8.70 2.07
C ASP A 44 -1.54 -7.88 2.01
N ILE A 45 -0.71 -7.99 3.04
CA ILE A 45 0.58 -7.29 3.13
C ILE A 45 1.61 -8.02 2.27
N ILE A 46 2.17 -7.34 1.27
CA ILE A 46 3.26 -7.83 0.42
C ILE A 46 4.61 -7.46 1.03
N ALA A 47 4.73 -6.22 1.49
CA ALA A 47 5.94 -5.71 2.13
C ALA A 47 5.57 -4.65 3.17
N GLU A 48 6.30 -4.64 4.27
CA GLU A 48 6.16 -3.64 5.33
C GLU A 48 7.53 -3.18 5.83
N SER A 49 7.60 -1.93 6.26
CA SER A 49 8.70 -1.39 7.04
C SER A 49 8.12 -0.44 8.05
N THR A 50 8.01 -0.90 9.30
CA THR A 50 7.65 -0.05 10.43
C THR A 50 8.90 0.29 11.23
N LYS A 51 9.14 1.60 11.43
CA LYS A 51 10.19 2.11 12.31
C LYS A 51 9.64 2.49 13.68
N ALA A 52 8.32 2.66 13.77
CA ALA A 52 7.66 3.07 14.99
C ALA A 52 7.19 1.84 15.78
N GLN A 53 7.38 1.89 17.10
CA GLN A 53 6.76 0.95 18.03
C GLN A 53 5.28 1.32 18.14
N GLU A 54 4.51 0.97 17.12
CA GLU A 54 3.10 1.34 17.01
C GLU A 54 2.22 0.43 17.87
N ASN A 55 1.14 1.00 18.43
CA ASN A 55 0.14 0.27 19.22
C ASN A 55 -0.79 -0.60 18.34
N MET A 56 -0.68 -0.51 17.02
CA MET A 56 -1.60 -1.10 16.06
C MET A 56 -0.85 -2.09 15.17
N SER A 57 -1.41 -3.29 15.00
CA SER A 57 -0.81 -4.32 14.14
C SER A 57 -0.81 -3.87 12.68
N SER A 58 0.22 -4.22 11.92
CA SER A 58 0.28 -3.99 10.46
C SER A 58 -0.94 -4.55 9.74
N THR A 59 -1.49 -5.67 10.22
CA THR A 59 -2.71 -6.30 9.68
C THR A 59 -3.96 -5.43 9.90
N ASP A 60 -4.08 -4.82 11.07
CA ASP A 60 -5.20 -3.93 11.38
C ASP A 60 -5.09 -2.64 10.55
N ALA A 61 -3.86 -2.11 10.40
CA ALA A 61 -3.58 -0.95 9.58
C ALA A 61 -3.93 -1.22 8.10
N ALA A 62 -3.51 -2.36 7.56
CA ALA A 62 -3.84 -2.81 6.20
C ALA A 62 -5.36 -2.89 5.98
N THR A 63 -6.09 -3.43 6.96
CA THR A 63 -7.55 -3.53 6.92
C THR A 63 -8.21 -2.14 6.90
N MET A 64 -7.74 -1.19 7.73
CA MET A 64 -8.28 0.17 7.76
C MET A 64 -7.96 0.95 6.49
N VAL A 65 -6.72 0.88 6.00
CA VAL A 65 -6.31 1.49 4.72
C VAL A 65 -7.19 1.00 3.57
N SER A 66 -7.42 -0.32 3.50
CA SER A 66 -8.27 -0.92 2.47
C SER A 66 -9.72 -0.44 2.55
N LYS A 67 -10.27 -0.30 3.77
CA LYS A 67 -11.63 0.23 3.99
C LYS A 67 -11.73 1.71 3.59
N LEU A 68 -10.74 2.52 3.96
CA LEU A 68 -10.69 3.94 3.63
C LEU A 68 -10.61 4.16 2.12
N LEU A 69 -9.75 3.41 1.44
CA LEU A 69 -9.64 3.47 -0.02
C LEU A 69 -10.97 3.10 -0.68
N LYS A 70 -11.62 2.01 -0.25
CA LYS A 70 -12.94 1.61 -0.76
C LYS A 70 -13.99 2.71 -0.58
N LEU A 71 -14.04 3.35 0.59
CA LEU A 71 -14.97 4.46 0.85
C LEU A 71 -14.68 5.67 -0.05
N ALA A 72 -13.40 6.03 -0.20
CA ALA A 72 -12.98 7.12 -1.08
C ALA A 72 -13.33 6.82 -2.54
N THR A 73 -13.07 5.60 -3.02
CA THR A 73 -13.43 5.16 -4.37
C THR A 73 -14.94 5.23 -4.59
N SER A 74 -15.75 4.71 -3.67
CA SER A 74 -17.22 4.82 -3.78
C SER A 74 -17.70 6.27 -3.83
N TYR A 75 -17.06 7.16 -3.07
CA TYR A 75 -17.40 8.58 -3.11
C TYR A 75 -17.01 9.24 -4.43
N VAL A 76 -15.81 8.99 -4.94
CA VAL A 76 -15.35 9.52 -6.23
C VAL A 76 -16.22 8.99 -7.37
N GLN A 77 -16.55 7.70 -7.38
CA GLN A 77 -17.45 7.10 -8.37
C GLN A 77 -18.87 7.68 -8.32
N SER A 78 -19.31 8.17 -7.16
CA SER A 78 -20.60 8.86 -7.04
C SER A 78 -20.59 10.25 -7.68
N LEU A 79 -19.41 10.88 -7.83
CA LEU A 79 -19.23 12.15 -8.51
C LEU A 79 -19.09 11.96 -10.03
N SER A 80 -18.26 10.99 -10.44
CA SER A 80 -17.98 10.64 -11.82
C SER A 80 -17.74 9.13 -11.94
N ALA A 81 -18.53 8.42 -12.74
CA ALA A 81 -18.41 6.96 -12.88
C ALA A 81 -17.10 6.50 -13.54
N GLU A 82 -16.41 7.40 -14.24
CA GLU A 82 -15.15 7.13 -14.95
C GLU A 82 -13.90 7.52 -14.14
N ASP A 83 -14.07 8.25 -13.03
CA ASP A 83 -12.94 8.67 -12.20
C ASP A 83 -12.59 7.61 -11.13
N GLU A 84 -11.29 7.47 -10.89
CA GLU A 84 -10.73 6.63 -9.85
C GLU A 84 -9.87 7.44 -8.89
N VAL A 85 -9.73 6.95 -7.65
CA VAL A 85 -8.83 7.57 -6.67
C VAL A 85 -7.40 7.35 -7.14
N SER A 86 -6.67 8.42 -7.44
CA SER A 86 -5.23 8.37 -7.76
C SER A 86 -4.36 8.50 -6.51
N PHE A 87 -4.78 9.33 -5.56
CA PHE A 87 -4.02 9.61 -4.34
C PHE A 87 -4.93 10.11 -3.22
N LEU A 88 -4.66 9.68 -2.00
CA LEU A 88 -5.36 10.12 -0.80
C LEU A 88 -4.34 10.52 0.27
N GLN A 89 -4.47 11.74 0.79
CA GLN A 89 -3.67 12.27 1.89
C GLN A 89 -4.59 12.66 3.04
N MET A 90 -4.26 12.20 4.24
CA MET A 90 -4.89 12.65 5.47
C MET A 90 -3.84 13.19 6.41
N ARG A 91 -4.13 14.36 7.01
CA ARG A 91 -3.29 14.97 8.02
C ARG A 91 -4.04 15.07 9.34
N THR A 92 -3.35 14.73 10.41
CA THR A 92 -3.84 14.91 11.79
C THR A 92 -3.39 16.27 12.33
N GLU A 93 -4.08 16.77 13.35
CA GLU A 93 -3.69 18.02 14.03
C GLU A 93 -2.31 17.93 14.68
N ASN A 94 -1.91 16.72 15.10
CA ASN A 94 -0.61 16.43 15.68
C ASN A 94 0.53 16.31 14.65
N GLY A 95 0.29 16.75 13.41
CA GLY A 95 1.29 16.78 12.35
C GLY A 95 1.52 15.44 11.62
N ARG A 96 0.87 14.34 12.04
CA ARG A 96 0.98 13.07 11.31
C ARG A 96 0.27 13.11 9.99
N GLU A 97 0.85 12.47 8.99
CA GLU A 97 0.35 12.37 7.63
C GLU A 97 0.26 10.91 7.22
N LEU A 98 -0.90 10.52 6.68
CA LEU A 98 -1.12 9.24 6.05
C LEU A 98 -1.34 9.47 4.56
N TYR A 99 -0.52 8.81 3.74
CA TYR A 99 -0.59 8.82 2.30
C TYR A 99 -1.02 7.43 1.82
N ILE A 100 -2.01 7.37 0.94
CA ILE A 100 -2.50 6.14 0.31
C ILE A 100 -2.51 6.37 -1.20
N ALA A 101 -1.75 5.57 -1.94
CA ALA A 101 -1.62 5.64 -3.39
C ALA A 101 -1.93 4.26 -4.00
N PRO A 102 -3.11 4.07 -4.62
CA PRO A 102 -3.37 2.87 -5.42
C PRO A 102 -2.56 2.91 -6.74
N HIS A 103 -1.92 1.79 -7.07
CA HIS A 103 -1.18 1.57 -8.32
C HIS A 103 -1.69 0.32 -9.06
N GLU A 104 -1.16 0.07 -10.26
CA GLU A 104 -1.45 -1.14 -11.05
C GLU A 104 -0.93 -2.40 -10.34
N GLY A 105 -1.77 -2.96 -9.47
CA GLY A 105 -1.56 -4.26 -8.82
C GLY A 105 -1.24 -4.19 -7.32
N TYR A 106 -1.01 -3.02 -6.75
CA TYR A 106 -0.77 -2.85 -5.31
C TYR A 106 -1.26 -1.49 -4.81
N VAL A 107 -1.38 -1.35 -3.49
CA VAL A 107 -1.68 -0.11 -2.81
C VAL A 107 -0.49 0.23 -1.91
N LEU A 108 0.08 1.41 -2.11
CA LEU A 108 1.13 1.95 -1.24
C LEU A 108 0.48 2.78 -0.14
N ALA A 109 0.80 2.49 1.11
CA ALA A 109 0.45 3.31 2.26
C ALA A 109 1.71 3.76 2.99
N LEU A 110 1.78 5.04 3.34
CA LEU A 110 2.91 5.63 4.04
C LEU A 110 2.42 6.51 5.19
N ALA A 111 2.95 6.26 6.38
CA ALA A 111 2.72 7.08 7.55
C ALA A 111 3.98 7.91 7.86
N ARG A 112 3.78 9.20 8.06
CA ARG A 112 4.81 10.20 8.36
C ARG A 112 4.42 11.01 9.60
N ARG A 113 5.41 11.49 10.34
CA ARG A 113 5.26 12.45 11.44
C ARG A 113 6.18 13.66 11.28
#